data_AF-A0A3C1VM61-F1
#
_entry.id   AF-A0A3C1VM61-F1
#
_cell.length_a   1.000
_cell.length_b   1.000
_cell.length_c   1.000
_cell.angle_alpha   90.00
_cell.angle_beta   90.00
_cell.angle_gamma   90.00
#
_symmetry.space_group_name_H-M   'P 1'
#
loop_
_entity.id
_entity.type
_entity.pdbx_description
1 polymer ?
#
loop_
_entity_poly.entity_id
_entity_poly.type
_entity_poly.pdbx_seq_one_letter_code
_entity_poly.pdbx_strand_id
1 'polypeptide(L)'
;LTPYFPEKKVLSGLFSTIENLYGISLREIEEKTYHADVKVLEITNPDGLVGRIYLDVYAREDKRGGAWMADYQALVNENKPVAFVVCNLNSPTEGKPALFEFDEIVTL
;
A
#
# COMPACT_ATOMS: atom_id res chain seq x y z
N LEU A 1 -1.15 -7.21 21.25
CA LEU A 1 -0.97 -8.05 20.04
C LEU A 1 0.13 -7.53 19.13
N THR A 2 0.42 -6.23 19.17
CA THR A 2 1.41 -5.49 18.37
C THR A 2 2.73 -6.21 18.06
N PRO A 3 3.40 -6.93 18.99
CA PRO A 3 4.65 -7.65 18.66
C PRO A 3 4.51 -8.74 17.58
N TYR A 4 3.29 -9.21 17.31
CA TYR A 4 3.00 -10.23 16.30
C TYR A 4 2.72 -9.66 14.90
N PHE A 5 2.73 -8.33 14.75
CA PHE A 5 2.32 -7.65 13.52
C PHE A 5 3.41 -6.73 12.97
N PRO A 6 4.60 -7.26 12.62
CA PRO A 6 5.59 -6.46 11.91
C PRO A 6 5.08 -6.12 10.51
N GLU A 7 5.23 -4.87 10.10
CA GLU A 7 4.74 -4.29 8.84
C GLU A 7 5.02 -5.18 7.63
N LYS A 8 6.28 -5.64 7.47
CA LYS A 8 6.66 -6.53 6.36
C LYS A 8 5.83 -7.83 6.30
N LYS A 9 5.46 -8.41 7.45
CA LYS A 9 4.63 -9.63 7.48
C LYS A 9 3.17 -9.32 7.21
N VAL A 10 2.65 -8.21 7.74
CA VAL A 10 1.28 -7.76 7.49
C VAL A 10 1.07 -7.49 6.01
N LEU A 11 1.93 -6.65 5.40
CA LEU A 11 1.85 -6.32 3.98
C LEU A 11 2.02 -7.55 3.09
N SER A 12 2.97 -8.44 3.41
CA SER A 12 3.13 -9.69 2.67
C SER A 12 1.87 -10.56 2.73
N GLY A 13 1.23 -10.68 3.90
CA GLY A 13 -0.01 -11.43 4.06
C GLY A 13 -1.18 -10.81 3.30
N LEU A 14 -1.31 -9.49 3.36
CA LEU A 14 -2.30 -8.72 2.61
C LEU A 14 -2.15 -8.95 1.10
N PHE A 15 -0.95 -8.75 0.56
CA PHE A 15 -0.70 -8.90 -0.87
C PHE A 15 -0.95 -10.33 -1.33
N SER A 16 -0.44 -11.33 -0.62
CA SER A 16 -0.71 -12.73 -0.96
C SER A 16 -2.20 -13.08 -0.90
N THR A 17 -2.96 -12.48 0.02
CA THR A 17 -4.42 -12.68 0.09
C THR A 17 -5.10 -12.08 -1.15
N ILE A 18 -4.73 -10.86 -1.55
CA ILE A 18 -5.26 -10.19 -2.74
C ILE A 18 -4.91 -10.98 -4.01
N GLU A 19 -3.66 -11.40 -4.17
CA GLU A 19 -3.19 -12.18 -5.32
C GLU A 19 -3.98 -13.48 -5.47
N ASN A 20 -4.17 -14.22 -4.36
CA ASN A 20 -4.90 -15.48 -4.36
C ASN A 20 -6.40 -15.31 -4.64
N LEU A 21 -7.02 -14.25 -4.14
CA LEU A 21 -8.46 -14.02 -4.33
C LEU A 21 -8.79 -13.58 -5.75
N TYR A 22 -7.95 -12.76 -6.36
CA TYR A 22 -8.25 -12.10 -7.64
C TYR A 22 -7.44 -12.63 -8.83
N GLY A 23 -6.50 -13.56 -8.62
CA GLY A 23 -5.67 -14.11 -9.69
C GLY A 23 -4.78 -13.05 -10.36
N ILE A 24 -4.33 -12.07 -9.56
CA ILE A 24 -3.45 -10.98 -9.99
C ILE A 24 -2.08 -11.13 -9.32
N SER A 25 -1.10 -10.35 -9.79
CA SER A 25 0.21 -10.23 -9.17
C SER A 25 0.45 -8.78 -8.77
N LEU A 26 0.95 -8.56 -7.54
CA LEU A 26 1.35 -7.26 -7.04
C LEU A 26 2.86 -7.20 -6.96
N ARG A 27 3.47 -6.25 -7.68
CA ARG A 27 4.92 -6.06 -7.71
C ARG A 27 5.29 -4.64 -7.35
N GLU A 28 6.16 -4.48 -6.36
CA GLU A 28 6.75 -3.17 -6.08
C GLU A 28 7.68 -2.77 -7.22
N ILE A 29 7.53 -1.54 -7.70
CA ILE A 29 8.36 -0.94 -8.75
C ILE A 29 9.01 0.34 -8.24
N GLU A 30 10.18 0.65 -8.77
CA GLU A 30 10.84 1.92 -8.50
C GLU A 30 10.28 3.01 -9.43
N GLU A 31 9.70 4.05 -8.84
CA GLU A 31 9.19 5.22 -9.54
C GLU A 31 9.42 6.47 -8.69
N LYS A 32 9.49 7.65 -9.32
CA LYS A 32 9.57 8.91 -8.57
C LYS A 32 8.24 9.15 -7.86
N THR A 33 8.28 9.25 -6.54
CA THR A 33 7.12 9.52 -5.69
C THR A 33 7.24 10.89 -5.02
N TYR A 34 6.14 11.34 -4.40
CA TYR A 34 6.12 12.60 -3.65
C TYR A 34 6.74 12.48 -2.25
N HIS A 35 7.02 11.26 -1.77
CA HIS A 35 7.65 11.01 -0.48
C HIS A 35 8.40 9.67 -0.51
N ALA A 36 9.56 9.61 0.13
CA ALA A 36 10.48 8.46 0.04
C ALA A 36 9.88 7.14 0.55
N ASP A 37 8.95 7.22 1.50
CA ASP A 37 8.29 6.03 2.07
C ASP A 37 7.14 5.48 1.22
N VAL A 38 6.75 6.16 0.14
CA VAL A 38 5.65 5.72 -0.73
C VAL A 38 6.13 4.57 -1.60
N LYS A 39 5.45 3.43 -1.50
CA LYS A 39 5.69 2.26 -2.37
C LYS A 39 4.76 2.33 -3.57
N VAL A 40 5.27 2.02 -4.75
CA VAL A 40 4.44 1.91 -5.96
C VAL A 40 4.26 0.45 -6.30
N LEU A 41 3.03 -0.03 -6.28
CA LEU A 41 2.67 -1.40 -6.62
C LEU A 41 2.07 -1.41 -8.02
N GLU A 42 2.70 -2.16 -8.92
CA GLU A 42 2.15 -2.51 -10.22
C GLU A 42 1.29 -3.77 -10.08
N ILE A 43 0.08 -3.72 -10.63
CA ILE A 43 -0.87 -4.81 -10.59
C ILE A 43 -0.99 -5.39 -12.00
N THR A 44 -0.72 -6.69 -12.14
CA THR A 44 -0.81 -7.40 -13.41
C THR A 44 -1.68 -8.65 -13.30
N ASN A 45 -2.19 -9.10 -14.44
CA ASN A 45 -2.87 -10.39 -14.60
C ASN A 45 -2.33 -11.08 -15.88
N PRO A 46 -2.84 -12.27 -16.26
CA PRO A 46 -2.38 -12.95 -17.49
C PRO A 46 -2.54 -12.13 -18.78
N ASP A 47 -3.48 -11.17 -18.81
CA ASP A 47 -3.74 -10.30 -19.95
C ASP A 47 -2.85 -9.04 -19.97
N GLY A 48 -2.06 -8.80 -18.91
CA GLY A 48 -1.10 -7.72 -18.81
C GLY A 48 -1.38 -6.75 -17.65
N LEU A 49 -1.11 -5.46 -17.88
CA LEU A 49 -1.20 -4.42 -16.85
C LEU A 49 -2.67 -4.13 -16.51
N VAL A 50 -3.00 -4.20 -15.22
CA VAL A 50 -4.31 -3.85 -14.66
C VAL A 50 -4.32 -2.40 -14.18
N GLY A 51 -3.31 -1.98 -13.42
CA GLY A 51 -3.24 -0.65 -12.83
C GLY A 51 -2.08 -0.50 -11.87
N ARG A 52 -2.06 0.62 -11.13
CA ARG A 52 -1.04 0.91 -10.09
C ARG A 52 -1.65 1.46 -8.81
N ILE A 53 -0.97 1.19 -7.70
CA ILE A 53 -1.28 1.78 -6.40
C ILE A 53 -0.03 2.45 -5.84
N TYR A 54 -0.18 3.69 -5.38
CA TYR A 54 0.79 4.38 -4.53
C TYR A 54 0.35 4.18 -3.08
N LEU A 55 1.11 3.40 -2.33
CA LEU A 55 0.82 3.00 -0.97
C LEU A 55 1.67 3.84 0.00
N ASP A 56 1.00 4.71 0.77
CA ASP A 56 1.63 5.65 1.71
C ASP A 56 1.12 5.40 3.14
N VAL A 57 1.76 4.47 3.85
CA VAL A 57 1.22 3.90 5.09
C VAL A 57 1.55 4.67 6.35
N TYR A 58 2.67 5.40 6.40
CA TYR A 58 3.20 5.93 7.66
C TYR A 58 2.66 7.29 8.06
N ALA A 59 2.43 7.48 9.37
CA ALA A 59 2.12 8.77 9.94
C ALA A 59 3.33 9.73 9.87
N ARG A 60 3.06 11.01 9.56
CA ARG A 60 4.06 12.10 9.57
C ARG A 60 3.37 13.45 9.78
N GLU A 61 4.14 14.44 10.26
CA GLU A 61 3.61 15.76 10.69
C GLU A 61 2.79 16.49 9.60
N ASP A 62 3.26 16.47 8.35
CA ASP A 62 2.61 17.17 7.23
C ASP A 62 1.58 16.31 6.46
N LYS A 63 1.12 15.19 7.03
CA LYS A 63 0.07 14.34 6.43
C LYS A 63 -1.25 14.54 7.15
N ARG A 64 -2.33 14.73 6.40
CA ARG A 64 -3.70 14.72 6.92
C ARG A 64 -3.97 13.43 7.70
N GLY A 65 -4.60 13.52 8.88
CA GLY A 65 -4.95 12.35 9.68
C GLY A 65 -6.04 11.46 9.07
N GLY A 66 -6.11 10.20 9.53
CA GLY A 66 -7.06 9.18 9.07
C GLY A 66 -6.48 8.21 8.04
N ALA A 67 -7.35 7.47 7.35
CA ALA A 67 -7.00 6.63 6.20
C ALA A 67 -8.00 6.85 5.07
N TRP A 68 -7.53 6.86 3.83
CA TRP A 68 -8.38 7.11 2.66
C TRP A 68 -7.76 6.55 1.39
N MET A 69 -8.62 6.39 0.38
CA MET A 69 -8.25 6.06 -0.99
C MET A 69 -8.72 7.18 -1.92
N ALA A 70 -7.92 7.49 -2.94
CA ALA A 70 -8.31 8.44 -3.99
C ALA A 70 -7.71 8.02 -5.35
N ASP A 71 -8.41 8.33 -6.43
CA ASP A 71 -7.89 8.13 -7.78
C ASP A 71 -6.87 9.23 -8.13
N TYR A 72 -5.69 8.84 -8.59
CA TYR A 72 -4.78 9.72 -9.34
C TYR A 72 -5.18 9.78 -10.82
N GLN A 73 -5.46 8.60 -11.37
CA GLN A 73 -5.94 8.41 -12.73
C GLN A 73 -7.08 7.39 -12.66
N ALA A 74 -8.30 7.82 -12.99
CA ALA A 74 -9.45 6.93 -13.05
C ALA A 74 -9.38 6.02 -14.28
N LEU A 75 -10.08 4.89 -14.23
CA LEU A 75 -10.31 4.00 -15.38
C LEU A 75 -11.28 4.68 -16.36
N VAL A 76 -10.72 5.47 -17.28
CA VAL A 76 -11.48 6.15 -18.34
C VAL A 76 -10.89 5.75 -19.69
N ASN A 77 -11.74 5.23 -20.57
CA ASN A 77 -11.34 4.64 -21.85
C ASN A 77 -10.29 3.52 -21.65
N GLU A 78 -9.14 3.62 -22.31
CA GLU A 78 -8.06 2.63 -22.26
C GLU A 78 -7.02 2.92 -21.16
N ASN A 79 -7.18 4.01 -20.41
CA ASN A 79 -6.23 4.37 -19.34
C ASN A 79 -6.32 3.36 -18.19
N LYS A 80 -5.17 2.84 -17.77
CA LYS A 80 -5.09 1.97 -16.59
C LYS A 80 -5.23 2.80 -15.32
N PRO A 81 -6.06 2.37 -14.35
CA PRO A 81 -6.27 3.13 -13.13
C PRO A 81 -4.99 3.24 -12.30
N VAL A 82 -4.84 4.38 -11.65
CA VAL A 82 -3.79 4.66 -10.67
C VAL A 82 -4.46 5.25 -9.44
N ALA A 83 -4.24 4.65 -8.27
CA ALA A 83 -4.84 5.08 -7.02
C ALA A 83 -3.78 5.38 -5.95
N PHE A 84 -4.12 6.27 -5.03
CA PHE A 84 -3.43 6.45 -3.75
C PHE A 84 -4.18 5.69 -2.67
N VAL A 85 -3.45 4.93 -1.87
CA VAL A 85 -3.93 4.39 -0.59
C VAL A 85 -3.06 5.00 0.49
N VAL A 86 -3.67 5.85 1.31
CA VAL A 86 -2.96 6.64 2.32
C VAL A 86 -3.48 6.30 3.69
N CYS A 87 -2.57 5.92 4.59
CA CYS A 87 -2.85 5.66 6.00
C CYS A 87 -1.93 6.53 6.88
N ASN A 88 -2.18 6.48 8.19
CA ASN A 88 -1.35 7.08 9.23
C ASN A 88 -1.00 6.03 10.28
N LEU A 89 -0.32 4.96 9.86
CA LEU A 89 0.09 3.86 10.71
C LEU A 89 1.41 4.18 11.42
N ASN A 90 1.71 3.39 12.45
CA ASN A 90 2.96 3.42 13.19
C ASN A 90 4.18 3.34 12.26
N SER A 91 5.07 4.31 12.40
CA SER A 91 6.29 4.43 11.61
C SER A 91 7.44 3.62 12.25
N PRO A 92 8.42 3.16 11.45
CA PRO A 92 9.64 2.57 12.01
C PRO A 92 10.39 3.60 12.88
N THR A 93 11.11 3.10 13.89
CA THR A 93 11.99 3.91 14.75
C THR A 93 13.43 3.47 14.53
N GLU A 94 14.43 4.26 14.95
CA GLU A 94 15.84 3.95 14.70
C GLU A 94 16.20 2.48 15.01
N GLY A 95 16.50 1.72 13.96
CA GLY A 95 16.89 0.32 14.03
C GLY A 95 15.76 -0.69 14.28
N LYS A 96 14.49 -0.27 14.34
CA LYS A 96 13.34 -1.16 14.60
C LYS A 96 12.28 -1.04 13.50
N PRO A 97 11.76 -2.17 12.97
CA PRO A 97 10.70 -2.14 11.98
C PRO A 97 9.41 -1.57 12.59
N ALA A 98 8.53 -1.04 11.74
CA ALA A 98 7.18 -0.70 12.14
C ALA A 98 6.45 -1.96 12.65
N LEU A 99 5.79 -1.81 13.79
CA LEU A 99 4.87 -2.80 14.34
C LEU A 99 3.48 -2.18 14.32
N PHE A 100 2.51 -2.88 13.74
CA PHE A 100 1.15 -2.39 13.64
C PHE A 100 0.28 -2.89 14.80
N GLU A 101 -0.65 -2.05 15.22
CA GLU A 101 -1.75 -2.43 16.08
C GLU A 101 -2.84 -3.15 15.27
N PHE A 102 -3.77 -3.80 15.97
CA PHE A 102 -4.78 -4.61 15.29
C PHE A 102 -5.76 -3.75 14.48
N ASP A 103 -6.14 -2.60 15.01
CA ASP A 103 -6.99 -1.61 14.33
C ASP A 103 -6.30 -1.00 13.10
N GLU A 104 -4.98 -0.79 13.16
CA GLU A 104 -4.16 -0.37 12.03
C GLU A 104 -4.18 -1.41 10.90
N ILE A 105 -4.17 -2.71 11.24
CA ILE A 105 -4.29 -3.80 10.25
C ILE A 105 -5.69 -3.87 9.67
N VAL A 106 -6.73 -3.60 10.45
CA VAL A 106 -8.12 -3.56 9.96
C VAL A 106 -8.36 -2.34 9.07
N THR A 107 -7.66 -1.24 9.33
CA THR A 107 -7.72 -0.01 8.51
C THR A 107 -7.05 -0.18 7.15
N LEU A 108 -5.98 -0.99 7.11
CA LEU A 108 -5.19 -1.32 5.92
C LEU A 108 -5.91 -2.33 5.01
#